data_AF-A0A4Y4DWM6-F1
#
_entry.id   AF-A0A4Y4DWM6-F1
#
_cell.length_a   1.000
_cell.length_b   1.000
_cell.length_c   1.000
_cell.angle_alpha   90.00
_cell.angle_beta   90.00
_cell.angle_gamma   90.00
#
_symmetry.space_group_name_H-M   'P 1'
#
loop_
_entity.id
_entity.type
_entity.pdbx_description
1 polymer ?
#
loop_
_entity_poly.entity_id
_entity_poly.type
_entity_poly.pdbx_seq_one_letter_code
_entity_poly.pdbx_strand_id
1 'polypeptide(L)'
;MKKIFPIAFVAALVLTGCSTGQNPNDQPTESTLSAPSLTIPEATDSTSTTSTVESSSTASALGPVQTESVRGNLIKQVGDLAGISNENGEPILEFTINRMTIDPKCTGRWKEKAENGHLVLLEVSAKTYKSVDDVNSNGWDLNPYGFKIIKKDGTTSNAPAGSNASFSCFNENKYLPTMGDAEKASGYVVLDVEDPSGTLVYEEGYTGVGWEWEYPAK
;
A
#
# COMPACT_ATOMS: atom_id res chain seq x y z
N MET A 1 -10.16 -55.22 -3.08
CA MET A 1 -8.94 -56.07 -3.14
C MET A 1 -7.72 -55.16 -2.96
N LYS A 2 -6.71 -55.56 -2.18
CA LYS A 2 -5.47 -54.78 -1.96
C LYS A 2 -4.49 -54.99 -3.12
N LYS A 3 -3.83 -53.93 -3.57
CA LYS A 3 -2.48 -53.98 -4.17
C LYS A 3 -1.67 -52.78 -3.68
N ILE A 4 -0.68 -53.07 -2.85
CA ILE A 4 0.43 -52.18 -2.47
C ILE A 4 1.63 -52.68 -3.28
N PHE A 5 2.45 -51.79 -3.85
CA PHE A 5 3.88 -52.06 -4.07
C PHE A 5 4.68 -50.74 -3.99
N PRO A 6 5.83 -50.71 -3.29
CA PRO A 6 6.65 -49.51 -3.14
C PRO A 6 7.82 -49.50 -4.14
N ILE A 7 8.36 -48.32 -4.43
CA ILE A 7 9.74 -48.16 -4.94
C ILE A 7 10.39 -46.99 -4.20
N ALA A 8 11.52 -47.27 -3.55
CA ALA A 8 12.48 -46.26 -3.12
C ALA A 8 13.64 -46.27 -4.12
N PHE A 9 14.26 -45.11 -4.37
CA PHE A 9 15.60 -45.08 -4.95
C PHE A 9 16.43 -43.96 -4.31
N VAL A 10 17.69 -44.29 -4.02
CA VAL A 10 18.69 -43.44 -3.39
C VAL A 10 19.71 -43.04 -4.44
N ALA A 11 20.10 -41.77 -4.49
CA ALA A 11 21.42 -41.33 -4.95
C ALA A 11 21.70 -39.90 -4.49
N ALA A 12 22.86 -39.69 -3.87
CA ALA A 12 23.43 -38.37 -3.63
C ALA A 12 24.58 -38.13 -4.63
N LEU A 13 24.92 -36.87 -4.93
CA LEU A 13 26.32 -36.48 -5.14
C LEU A 13 26.55 -34.97 -4.96
N VAL A 14 27.83 -34.60 -4.86
CA VAL A 14 28.38 -33.34 -4.32
C VAL A 14 29.02 -32.50 -5.41
N LEU A 15 28.95 -31.16 -5.33
CA LEU A 15 29.91 -30.19 -5.92
C LEU A 15 29.91 -28.89 -5.07
N THR A 16 30.91 -28.64 -4.22
CA THR A 16 32.12 -27.80 -4.44
C THR A 16 31.90 -26.29 -4.52
N GLY A 17 32.56 -25.54 -3.63
CA GLY A 17 32.72 -24.08 -3.69
C GLY A 17 33.79 -23.59 -2.69
N CYS A 18 35.01 -23.34 -3.18
CA CYS A 18 36.15 -22.95 -2.33
C CYS A 18 36.36 -21.44 -2.27
N SER A 19 36.53 -20.94 -1.04
CA SER A 19 37.55 -19.97 -0.59
C SER A 19 38.05 -18.88 -1.55
N THR A 20 37.64 -17.65 -1.26
CA THR A 20 38.50 -16.44 -1.24
C THR A 20 38.11 -15.67 0.05
N GLY A 21 38.95 -14.87 0.70
CA GLY A 21 40.33 -14.45 0.45
C GLY A 21 40.63 -13.35 1.47
N GLN A 22 41.08 -13.74 2.67
CA GLN A 22 41.13 -12.86 3.84
C GLN A 22 42.37 -11.94 3.77
N ASN A 23 42.16 -10.64 3.60
CA ASN A 23 43.23 -9.63 3.62
C ASN A 23 43.22 -8.89 4.97
N PRO A 24 44.25 -9.03 5.81
CA PRO A 24 44.30 -8.39 7.12
C PRO A 24 45.05 -7.04 7.06
N ASN A 25 44.34 -5.92 7.17
CA ASN A 25 44.95 -4.67 7.59
C ASN A 25 43.93 -3.73 8.27
N ASP A 26 44.45 -2.93 9.21
CA ASP A 26 43.89 -1.67 9.72
C ASP A 26 42.58 -1.67 10.55
N GLN A 27 42.68 -2.10 11.82
CA GLN A 27 42.43 -1.22 12.99
C GLN A 27 42.91 -1.94 14.27
N PRO A 28 43.58 -1.27 15.22
CA PRO A 28 42.85 -0.35 16.11
C PRO A 28 43.64 0.87 16.63
N THR A 29 42.92 1.95 16.98
CA THR A 29 43.24 2.75 18.17
C THR A 29 42.02 3.51 18.67
N GLU A 30 41.89 3.59 19.99
CA GLU A 30 40.81 4.29 20.70
C GLU A 30 40.98 5.81 20.61
N SER A 31 39.87 6.55 20.70
CA SER A 31 39.90 8.01 20.96
C SER A 31 39.15 8.31 22.25
N THR A 32 39.94 8.52 23.31
CA THR A 32 39.47 8.77 24.67
C THR A 32 38.99 10.22 24.85
N LEU A 33 38.02 10.40 25.76
CA LEU A 33 37.48 11.70 26.16
C LEU A 33 38.55 12.69 26.63
N SER A 34 38.29 13.98 26.42
CA SER A 34 38.55 15.02 27.44
C SER A 34 37.72 16.28 27.18
N ALA A 35 36.93 16.69 28.18
CA ALA A 35 36.26 17.98 28.23
C ALA A 35 36.74 18.73 29.50
N PRO A 36 37.20 20.00 29.41
CA PRO A 36 37.55 20.81 30.57
C PRO A 36 36.33 21.54 31.18
N SER A 37 36.48 21.98 32.43
CA SER A 37 35.36 22.30 33.34
C SER A 37 35.03 23.79 33.50
N LEU A 38 33.85 24.02 34.10
CA LEU A 38 33.20 25.24 34.59
C LEU A 38 34.10 26.28 35.31
N THR A 39 33.68 27.56 35.32
CA THR A 39 33.69 28.50 36.48
C THR A 39 32.71 29.70 36.25
N ILE A 40 32.25 30.35 37.35
CA ILE A 40 31.02 31.15 37.63
C ILE A 40 31.40 32.30 38.63
N PRO A 41 30.78 33.52 38.79
CA PRO A 41 29.34 33.94 38.67
C PRO A 41 29.02 35.37 38.07
N GLU A 42 27.74 35.80 38.22
CA GLU A 42 27.19 37.19 38.42
C GLU A 42 27.37 38.31 37.36
N ALA A 43 26.49 39.32 37.20
CA ALA A 43 25.15 39.71 37.71
C ALA A 43 24.42 40.51 36.58
N THR A 44 23.14 40.88 36.57
CA THR A 44 22.42 41.81 37.47
C THR A 44 20.92 41.83 37.13
N ASP A 45 20.09 42.19 38.11
CA ASP A 45 18.65 42.46 38.04
C ASP A 45 18.22 43.51 36.99
N SER A 46 17.08 43.31 36.31
CA SER A 46 16.23 44.37 35.75
C SER A 46 14.88 43.87 35.24
N THR A 47 13.84 44.64 35.56
CA THR A 47 12.43 44.38 35.27
C THR A 47 12.00 44.82 33.85
N SER A 48 10.92 44.24 33.33
CA SER A 48 9.79 44.95 32.67
C SER A 48 9.47 44.67 31.18
N THR A 49 8.16 44.64 30.95
CA THR A 49 7.40 44.99 29.73
C THR A 49 7.24 43.98 28.57
N THR A 50 5.98 43.57 28.42
CA THR A 50 5.28 43.02 27.25
C THR A 50 5.69 43.58 25.89
N SER A 51 5.78 42.73 24.86
CA SER A 51 5.40 43.09 23.49
C SER A 51 4.93 41.86 22.71
N THR A 52 3.65 41.86 22.35
CA THR A 52 3.07 40.91 21.40
C THR A 52 3.66 41.17 20.02
N VAL A 53 4.39 40.20 19.45
CA VAL A 53 4.76 40.22 18.04
C VAL A 53 3.73 39.41 17.28
N GLU A 54 2.76 40.11 16.70
CA GLU A 54 1.77 39.54 15.79
C GLU A 54 2.47 39.14 14.48
N SER A 55 3.02 37.93 14.46
CA SER A 55 3.73 37.39 13.31
C SER A 55 2.71 37.01 12.25
N SER A 56 2.36 37.98 11.39
CA SER A 56 1.44 37.82 10.27
C SER A 56 2.00 36.80 9.27
N SER A 57 1.56 35.56 9.43
CA SER A 57 1.89 34.46 8.52
C SER A 57 1.24 34.73 7.17
N THR A 58 2.05 35.14 6.19
CA THR A 58 1.66 35.16 4.79
C THR A 58 1.29 33.74 4.38
N ALA A 59 -0.01 33.46 4.31
CA ALA A 59 -0.54 32.18 3.87
C ALA A 59 -0.17 31.96 2.39
N SER A 60 0.98 31.30 2.17
CA SER A 60 1.29 30.70 0.89
C SER A 60 0.17 29.71 0.55
N ALA A 61 -0.36 29.79 -0.66
CA ALA A 61 -1.51 29.00 -1.08
C ALA A 61 -1.13 27.51 -1.12
N LEU A 62 -1.36 26.82 -0.01
CA LEU A 62 -1.28 25.36 0.06
C LEU A 62 -2.29 24.78 -0.93
N GLY A 63 -1.86 23.76 -1.67
CA GLY A 63 -2.80 22.88 -2.38
C GLY A 63 -3.79 22.23 -1.40
N PRO A 64 -4.80 21.50 -1.91
CA PRO A 64 -5.76 20.82 -1.05
C PRO A 64 -5.03 19.94 -0.03
N VAL A 65 -5.23 20.25 1.26
CA VAL A 65 -4.68 19.47 2.37
C VAL A 65 -5.22 18.05 2.22
N GLN A 66 -4.34 17.08 2.01
CA GLN A 66 -4.74 15.68 1.97
C GLN A 66 -5.13 15.25 3.39
N THR A 67 -6.37 14.83 3.57
CA THR A 67 -6.86 14.36 4.87
C THR A 67 -6.43 12.92 5.07
N GLU A 68 -5.64 12.66 6.11
CA GLU A 68 -5.30 11.30 6.54
C GLU A 68 -6.36 10.73 7.49
N SER A 69 -6.51 9.40 7.47
CA SER A 69 -7.33 8.65 8.40
C SER A 69 -6.61 8.43 9.73
N VAL A 70 -7.32 7.95 10.75
CA VAL A 70 -6.71 7.51 12.02
C VAL A 70 -5.74 6.32 11.87
N ARG A 71 -5.65 5.72 10.67
CA ARG A 71 -4.71 4.66 10.31
C ARG A 71 -3.50 5.18 9.51
N GLY A 72 -3.44 6.48 9.20
CA GLY A 72 -2.37 7.09 8.39
C GLY A 72 -2.56 6.97 6.88
N ASN A 73 -3.73 6.51 6.42
CA ASN A 73 -4.04 6.38 4.99
C ASN A 73 -4.70 7.64 4.44
N LEU A 74 -4.44 7.97 3.18
CA LEU A 74 -5.05 9.12 2.50
C LEU A 74 -6.56 8.86 2.26
N ILE A 75 -7.43 9.69 2.83
CA ILE A 75 -8.89 9.58 2.62
C ILE A 75 -9.25 10.09 1.22
N LYS A 76 -10.00 9.28 0.47
CA LYS A 76 -10.38 9.51 -0.92
C LYS A 76 -11.89 9.39 -1.11
N GLN A 77 -12.42 10.14 -2.06
CA GLN A 77 -13.76 9.97 -2.61
C GLN A 77 -13.69 9.14 -3.90
N VAL A 78 -14.83 8.60 -4.32
CA VAL A 78 -14.96 7.98 -5.65
C VAL A 78 -14.82 9.06 -6.71
N GLY A 79 -13.96 8.82 -7.69
CA GLY A 79 -13.52 9.81 -8.68
C GLY A 79 -12.23 10.56 -8.33
N ASP A 80 -11.73 10.48 -7.09
CA ASP A 80 -10.44 11.10 -6.73
C ASP A 80 -9.26 10.30 -7.28
N LEU A 81 -8.23 11.02 -7.72
CA LEU A 81 -6.94 10.44 -8.12
C LEU A 81 -6.17 9.93 -6.89
N ALA A 82 -5.85 8.64 -6.87
CA ALA A 82 -4.85 8.02 -6.00
C ALA A 82 -3.60 7.69 -6.84
N GLY A 83 -2.44 7.54 -6.20
CA GLY A 83 -1.19 7.31 -6.93
C GLY A 83 0.06 7.57 -6.11
N ILE A 84 1.19 7.12 -6.66
CA ILE A 84 2.53 7.24 -6.09
C ILE A 84 3.35 8.12 -7.01
N SER A 85 4.16 9.00 -6.41
CA SER A 85 5.19 9.79 -7.11
C SER A 85 6.55 9.53 -6.48
N ASN A 86 7.62 9.75 -7.25
CA ASN A 86 9.00 9.72 -6.75
C ASN A 86 9.33 10.96 -5.91
N GLU A 87 10.54 11.02 -5.36
CA GLU A 87 11.02 12.15 -4.53
C GLU A 87 11.00 13.51 -5.25
N ASN A 88 11.05 13.52 -6.58
CA ASN A 88 10.96 14.74 -7.41
C ASN A 88 9.50 15.15 -7.70
N GLY A 89 8.51 14.38 -7.25
CA GLY A 89 7.09 14.58 -7.52
C GLY A 89 6.62 14.05 -8.88
N GLU A 90 7.46 13.30 -9.62
CA GLU A 90 7.07 12.69 -10.89
C GLU A 90 6.22 11.42 -10.61
N PRO A 91 5.06 11.25 -11.26
CA PRO A 91 4.18 10.11 -11.00
C PRO A 91 4.80 8.79 -11.48
N ILE A 92 4.69 7.77 -10.62
CA ILE A 92 5.08 6.37 -10.88
C ILE A 92 3.86 5.55 -11.29
N LEU A 93 2.75 5.72 -10.55
CA LEU A 93 1.45 5.13 -10.88
C LEU A 93 0.32 6.06 -10.45
N GLU A 94 -0.77 6.01 -11.18
CA GLU A 94 -2.00 6.76 -10.94
C GLU A 94 -3.20 5.84 -11.14
N PHE A 95 -4.16 5.87 -10.23
CA PHE A 95 -5.43 5.15 -10.38
C PHE A 95 -6.61 5.90 -9.76
N THR A 96 -7.81 5.57 -10.23
CA THR A 96 -9.06 6.16 -9.77
C THR A 96 -10.13 5.08 -9.72
N ILE A 97 -10.75 4.91 -8.55
CA ILE A 97 -12.01 4.18 -8.44
C ILE A 97 -13.10 5.13 -8.92
N ASN A 98 -13.56 4.96 -10.16
CA ASN A 98 -14.55 5.84 -10.79
C ASN A 98 -15.97 5.56 -10.27
N ARG A 99 -16.23 4.32 -9.84
CA ARG A 99 -17.54 3.89 -9.34
C ARG A 99 -17.42 2.65 -8.47
N MET A 100 -18.33 2.53 -7.50
CA MET A 100 -18.56 1.33 -6.71
C MET A 100 -19.99 0.83 -6.94
N THR A 101 -20.17 -0.48 -7.10
CA THR A 101 -21.48 -1.13 -7.18
C THR A 101 -21.53 -2.29 -6.18
N ILE A 102 -22.45 -2.22 -5.22
CA ILE A 102 -22.72 -3.30 -4.25
C ILE A 102 -23.63 -4.34 -4.92
N ASP A 103 -23.37 -5.61 -4.66
CA ASP A 103 -24.05 -6.79 -5.21
C ASP A 103 -24.26 -6.71 -6.74
N PRO A 104 -23.16 -6.54 -7.51
CA PRO A 104 -23.21 -6.45 -8.96
C PRO A 104 -23.76 -7.73 -9.57
N LYS A 105 -24.54 -7.60 -10.65
CA LYS A 105 -25.05 -8.75 -11.39
C LYS A 105 -23.93 -9.45 -12.17
N CYS A 106 -23.34 -10.47 -11.57
CA CYS A 106 -22.29 -11.28 -12.18
C CYS A 106 -22.73 -11.92 -13.53
N THR A 107 -21.89 -11.80 -14.55
CA THR A 107 -22.10 -12.29 -15.92
C THR A 107 -21.07 -13.32 -16.38
N GLY A 108 -20.01 -13.55 -15.61
CA GLY A 108 -18.96 -14.52 -15.91
C GLY A 108 -19.50 -15.95 -16.07
N ARG A 109 -18.82 -16.74 -16.91
CA ARG A 109 -19.19 -18.15 -17.18
C ARG A 109 -19.14 -19.03 -15.93
N TRP A 110 -18.17 -18.78 -15.06
CA TRP A 110 -17.86 -19.57 -13.87
C TRP A 110 -18.27 -18.88 -12.56
N LYS A 111 -19.12 -17.85 -12.64
CA LYS A 111 -19.51 -17.04 -11.49
C LYS A 111 -20.07 -17.88 -10.35
N GLU A 112 -19.59 -17.59 -9.16
CA GLU A 112 -20.06 -18.20 -7.91
C GLU A 112 -20.91 -17.19 -7.11
N LYS A 113 -21.39 -17.60 -5.94
CA LYS A 113 -21.97 -16.67 -4.96
C LYS A 113 -20.84 -16.09 -4.12
N ALA A 114 -21.02 -14.88 -3.59
CA ALA A 114 -20.13 -14.31 -2.57
C ALA A 114 -19.84 -15.35 -1.47
N GLU A 115 -18.57 -15.51 -1.14
CA GLU A 115 -18.07 -16.39 -0.08
C GLU A 115 -18.24 -15.73 1.29
N ASN A 116 -18.09 -14.41 1.38
CA ASN A 116 -18.18 -13.63 2.63
C ASN A 116 -19.56 -12.99 2.85
N GLY A 117 -20.31 -12.73 1.78
CA GLY A 117 -21.73 -12.33 1.83
C GLY A 117 -22.16 -11.39 0.71
N HIS A 118 -21.32 -10.40 0.41
CA HIS A 118 -21.58 -9.38 -0.61
C HIS A 118 -20.40 -9.27 -1.59
N LEU A 119 -20.70 -8.96 -2.86
CA LEU A 119 -19.67 -8.57 -3.81
C LEU A 119 -19.69 -7.04 -4.01
N VAL A 120 -18.52 -6.44 -4.11
CA VAL A 120 -18.35 -5.00 -4.41
C VAL A 120 -17.52 -4.87 -5.69
N LEU A 121 -18.15 -4.40 -6.76
CA LEU A 121 -17.47 -4.05 -8.00
C LEU A 121 -16.92 -2.63 -7.91
N LEU A 122 -15.62 -2.49 -8.11
CA LEU A 122 -14.89 -1.25 -8.36
C LEU A 122 -14.67 -1.11 -9.88
N GLU A 123 -15.15 -0.02 -10.47
CA GLU A 123 -14.83 0.34 -11.87
C GLU A 123 -13.61 1.28 -11.85
N VAL A 124 -12.45 0.79 -12.28
CA VAL A 124 -11.15 1.44 -12.07
C VAL A 124 -10.54 1.91 -13.40
N SER A 125 -9.94 3.11 -13.38
CA SER A 125 -9.05 3.60 -14.43
C SER A 125 -7.65 3.73 -13.85
N ALA A 126 -6.61 3.28 -14.57
CA ALA A 126 -5.25 3.32 -14.09
C ALA A 126 -4.24 3.64 -15.20
N LYS A 127 -3.11 4.20 -14.78
CA LYS A 127 -1.96 4.55 -15.61
C LYS A 127 -0.68 4.28 -14.82
N THR A 128 0.23 3.53 -15.42
CA THR A 128 1.60 3.37 -14.93
C THR A 128 2.54 4.26 -15.72
N TYR A 129 3.72 4.52 -15.17
CA TYR A 129 4.79 5.28 -15.79
C TYR A 129 6.04 4.40 -15.93
N LYS A 130 7.13 4.94 -16.46
CA LYS A 130 8.36 4.20 -16.83
C LYS A 130 9.28 3.85 -15.63
N SER A 131 8.71 3.86 -14.44
CA SER A 131 9.37 3.59 -13.17
C SER A 131 8.46 2.76 -12.26
N VAL A 132 7.39 2.15 -12.81
CA VAL A 132 6.52 1.29 -12.01
C VAL A 132 7.25 0.00 -11.62
N ASP A 133 8.13 -0.49 -12.50
CA ASP A 133 8.98 -1.66 -12.25
C ASP A 133 10.04 -1.41 -11.15
N ASP A 134 10.36 -0.14 -10.85
CA ASP A 134 11.21 0.25 -9.70
C ASP A 134 10.49 0.03 -8.36
N VAL A 135 9.15 0.06 -8.37
CA VAL A 135 8.29 -0.21 -7.20
C VAL A 135 7.89 -1.69 -7.18
N ASN A 136 7.42 -2.25 -8.29
CA ASN A 136 7.07 -3.66 -8.40
C ASN A 136 7.55 -4.25 -9.74
N SER A 137 8.63 -5.02 -9.70
CA SER A 137 9.29 -5.61 -10.87
C SER A 137 8.50 -6.69 -11.62
N ASN A 138 7.28 -7.01 -11.19
CA ASN A 138 6.35 -7.87 -11.93
C ASN A 138 5.20 -7.07 -12.59
N GLY A 139 5.30 -5.74 -12.61
CA GLY A 139 4.21 -4.83 -12.93
C GLY A 139 3.26 -4.61 -11.75
N TRP A 140 2.46 -3.55 -11.81
CA TRP A 140 1.50 -3.19 -10.75
C TRP A 140 0.12 -3.80 -11.00
N ASP A 141 -0.49 -4.38 -9.96
CA ASP A 141 -1.87 -4.84 -9.98
C ASP A 141 -2.69 -4.35 -8.77
N LEU A 142 -3.94 -3.95 -9.02
CA LEU A 142 -4.89 -3.58 -7.97
C LEU A 142 -5.62 -4.84 -7.46
N ASN A 143 -4.87 -5.73 -6.81
CA ASN A 143 -5.33 -7.05 -6.42
C ASN A 143 -6.43 -7.00 -5.33
N PRO A 144 -7.54 -7.76 -5.46
CA PRO A 144 -8.52 -7.93 -4.38
C PRO A 144 -7.92 -8.35 -3.03
N TYR A 145 -6.86 -9.17 -3.02
CA TYR A 145 -6.17 -9.57 -1.78
C TYR A 145 -5.32 -8.46 -1.15
N GLY A 146 -5.06 -7.35 -1.86
CA GLY A 146 -4.40 -6.16 -1.31
C GLY A 146 -5.35 -5.26 -0.49
N PHE A 147 -6.66 -5.54 -0.50
CA PHE A 147 -7.64 -4.76 0.26
C PHE A 147 -7.88 -5.34 1.66
N LYS A 148 -7.90 -4.45 2.66
CA LYS A 148 -8.46 -4.70 3.98
C LYS A 148 -9.81 -3.99 4.10
N ILE A 149 -10.76 -4.59 4.82
CA ILE A 149 -12.07 -4.00 5.06
C ILE A 149 -12.17 -3.57 6.51
N ILE A 150 -12.53 -2.32 6.76
CA ILE A 150 -12.96 -1.85 8.09
C ILE A 150 -14.48 -1.85 8.11
N LYS A 151 -15.07 -2.63 9.01
CA LYS A 151 -16.52 -2.74 9.18
C LYS A 151 -17.09 -1.49 9.84
N LYS A 152 -18.42 -1.35 9.79
CA LYS A 152 -19.16 -0.20 10.35
C LYS A 152 -18.91 0.04 11.85
N ASP A 153 -18.55 -1.01 12.59
CA ASP A 153 -18.19 -0.97 14.01
C ASP A 153 -16.75 -0.49 14.29
N GLY A 154 -15.97 -0.20 13.24
CA GLY A 154 -14.57 0.21 13.32
C GLY A 154 -13.56 -0.94 13.40
N THR A 155 -14.01 -2.20 13.42
CA THR A 155 -13.13 -3.38 13.46
C THR A 155 -12.74 -3.84 12.06
N THR A 156 -11.49 -4.29 11.90
CA THR A 156 -11.02 -4.90 10.66
C THR A 156 -11.71 -6.26 10.46
N SER A 157 -12.18 -6.52 9.24
CA SER A 157 -12.64 -7.85 8.82
C SER A 157 -11.50 -8.86 8.89
N ASN A 158 -11.81 -10.11 9.26
CA ASN A 158 -10.87 -11.23 9.18
C ASN A 158 -11.03 -12.02 7.87
N ALA A 159 -12.03 -11.68 7.05
CA ALA A 159 -12.25 -12.31 5.75
C ALA A 159 -11.38 -11.63 4.68
N PRO A 160 -10.73 -12.39 3.77
CA PRO A 160 -9.98 -11.80 2.67
C PRO A 160 -10.96 -11.17 1.67
N ALA A 161 -10.64 -9.97 1.18
CA ALA A 161 -11.44 -9.29 0.17
C ALA A 161 -11.34 -9.94 -1.23
N GLY A 162 -10.40 -10.87 -1.45
CA GLY A 162 -10.32 -11.73 -2.64
C GLY A 162 -10.92 -13.12 -2.40
N SER A 163 -11.69 -13.63 -3.37
CA SER A 163 -12.34 -14.94 -3.33
C SER A 163 -12.53 -15.53 -4.74
N ASN A 164 -12.88 -16.80 -4.88
CA ASN A 164 -13.19 -17.36 -6.21
C ASN A 164 -14.40 -16.65 -6.83
N ALA A 165 -15.38 -16.27 -6.01
CA ALA A 165 -16.52 -15.47 -6.45
C ALA A 165 -16.10 -14.10 -7.02
N SER A 166 -15.10 -13.45 -6.41
CA SER A 166 -14.61 -12.15 -6.85
C SER A 166 -13.91 -12.24 -8.23
N PHE A 167 -13.03 -13.23 -8.44
CA PHE A 167 -12.35 -13.45 -9.72
C PHE A 167 -13.24 -14.07 -10.83
N SER A 168 -14.37 -14.70 -10.48
CA SER A 168 -15.26 -15.37 -11.45
C SER A 168 -16.53 -14.59 -11.83
N CYS A 169 -16.84 -13.49 -11.11
CA CYS A 169 -18.06 -12.70 -11.29
C CYS A 169 -18.23 -12.16 -12.73
N PHE A 170 -17.14 -11.84 -13.42
CA PHE A 170 -17.13 -11.37 -14.82
C PHE A 170 -16.22 -12.26 -15.71
N ASN A 171 -16.19 -11.99 -17.00
CA ASN A 171 -15.19 -12.61 -17.88
C ASN A 171 -13.82 -11.96 -17.66
N GLU A 172 -12.74 -12.73 -17.84
CA GLU A 172 -11.34 -12.30 -17.62
C GLU A 172 -11.02 -10.94 -18.25
N ASN A 173 -11.48 -10.69 -19.48
CA ASN A 173 -11.26 -9.44 -20.23
C ASN A 173 -12.04 -8.21 -19.71
N LYS A 174 -12.67 -8.32 -18.54
CA LYS A 174 -13.30 -7.21 -17.82
C LYS A 174 -12.50 -6.73 -16.62
N TYR A 175 -11.62 -7.56 -16.07
CA TYR A 175 -10.81 -7.18 -14.92
C TYR A 175 -9.70 -6.21 -15.33
N LEU A 176 -9.24 -5.40 -14.37
CA LEU A 176 -8.03 -4.60 -14.57
C LEU A 176 -6.84 -5.57 -14.70
N PRO A 177 -6.00 -5.46 -15.75
CA PRO A 177 -4.82 -6.31 -15.89
C PRO A 177 -3.74 -5.89 -14.89
N THR A 178 -2.76 -6.77 -14.65
CA THR A 178 -1.44 -6.35 -14.18
C THR A 178 -0.82 -5.45 -15.26
N MET A 179 -0.28 -4.31 -14.85
CA MET A 179 0.21 -3.25 -15.74
C MET A 179 1.72 -3.10 -15.63
N GLY A 180 2.42 -3.20 -16.76
CA GLY A 180 3.85 -2.93 -16.86
C GLY A 180 4.16 -1.44 -17.03
N ASP A 181 5.40 -1.15 -17.39
CA ASP A 181 5.92 0.20 -17.65
C ASP A 181 5.10 1.02 -18.67
N ALA A 182 4.73 2.25 -18.29
CA ALA A 182 4.09 3.25 -19.16
C ALA A 182 2.73 2.86 -19.79
N GLU A 183 1.97 1.96 -19.16
CA GLU A 183 0.68 1.46 -19.63
C GLU A 183 -0.53 2.30 -19.17
N LYS A 184 -1.68 2.06 -19.80
CA LYS A 184 -2.99 2.61 -19.40
C LYS A 184 -4.06 1.54 -19.54
N ALA A 185 -4.88 1.37 -18.51
CA ALA A 185 -5.98 0.42 -18.53
C ALA A 185 -7.23 1.00 -17.86
N SER A 186 -8.36 0.37 -18.13
CA SER A 186 -9.56 0.51 -17.31
C SER A 186 -10.26 -0.83 -17.26
N GLY A 187 -10.77 -1.19 -16.08
CA GLY A 187 -11.26 -2.52 -15.82
C GLY A 187 -11.87 -2.63 -14.43
N TYR A 188 -12.27 -3.85 -14.09
CA TYR A 188 -12.95 -4.16 -12.85
C TYR A 188 -11.99 -4.72 -11.82
N VAL A 189 -12.18 -4.32 -10.57
CA VAL A 189 -11.70 -5.05 -9.40
C VAL A 189 -12.95 -5.43 -8.63
N VAL A 190 -13.10 -6.71 -8.25
CA VAL A 190 -14.25 -7.17 -7.46
C VAL A 190 -13.73 -7.61 -6.11
N LEU A 191 -14.37 -7.17 -5.05
CA LEU A 191 -14.10 -7.56 -3.68
C LEU A 191 -15.25 -8.43 -3.15
N ASP A 192 -14.96 -9.34 -2.23
CA ASP A 192 -15.92 -10.19 -1.51
C ASP A 192 -15.87 -9.83 -0.03
N VAL A 193 -16.96 -9.32 0.52
CA VAL A 193 -16.97 -8.62 1.82
C VAL A 193 -18.12 -9.11 2.72
N GLU A 194 -17.90 -9.08 4.04
CA GLU A 194 -18.90 -9.47 5.04
C GLU A 194 -20.09 -8.50 5.08
N ASP A 195 -19.82 -7.19 5.03
CA ASP A 195 -20.82 -6.13 5.14
C ASP A 195 -20.96 -5.36 3.81
N PRO A 196 -22.19 -4.97 3.39
CA PRO A 196 -22.43 -4.19 2.18
C PRO A 196 -22.01 -2.71 2.30
N SER A 197 -21.46 -2.31 3.46
CA SER A 197 -20.92 -0.97 3.71
C SER A 197 -19.80 -0.97 4.75
N GLY A 198 -18.78 -0.14 4.54
CA GLY A 198 -17.63 0.02 5.44
C GLY A 198 -16.59 0.97 4.83
N THR A 199 -15.34 0.84 5.26
CA THR A 199 -14.18 1.51 4.65
C THR A 199 -13.31 0.48 3.94
N LEU A 200 -13.04 0.68 2.64
CA LEU A 200 -12.00 -0.02 1.90
C LEU A 200 -10.66 0.61 2.22
N VAL A 201 -9.68 -0.19 2.63
CA VAL A 201 -8.27 0.21 2.78
C VAL A 201 -7.48 -0.54 1.72
N TYR A 202 -6.72 0.17 0.88
CA TYR A 202 -5.68 -0.42 0.04
C TYR A 202 -4.35 0.21 0.39
N GLU A 203 -3.37 -0.63 0.75
CA GLU A 203 -2.00 -0.22 1.05
C GLU A 203 -1.10 -0.79 -0.03
N GLU A 204 -0.31 0.05 -0.69
CA GLU A 204 0.68 -0.40 -1.67
C GLU A 204 1.90 -0.96 -0.92
N GLY A 205 2.24 -2.22 -1.23
CA GLY A 205 3.09 -3.05 -0.38
C GLY A 205 4.57 -2.68 -0.35
N TYR A 206 5.06 -1.91 -1.32
CA TYR A 206 6.47 -1.53 -1.44
C TYR A 206 6.77 -0.16 -0.86
N THR A 207 5.86 0.80 -1.06
CA THR A 207 6.00 2.18 -0.56
C THR A 207 5.33 2.41 0.79
N GLY A 208 4.39 1.55 1.18
CA GLY A 208 3.56 1.73 2.38
C GLY A 208 2.54 2.86 2.27
N VAL A 209 2.39 3.49 1.10
CA VAL A 209 1.34 4.49 0.86
C VAL A 209 0.00 3.77 0.78
N GLY A 210 -0.95 4.20 1.61
CA GLY A 210 -2.30 3.65 1.61
C GLY A 210 -3.38 4.69 1.40
N TRP A 211 -4.53 4.22 0.93
CA TRP A 211 -5.71 5.03 0.63
C TRP A 211 -6.97 4.38 1.20
N GLU A 212 -7.93 5.23 1.56
CA GLU A 212 -9.20 4.83 2.14
C GLU A 212 -10.40 5.40 1.41
N TRP A 213 -11.41 4.57 1.18
CA TRP A 213 -12.71 4.97 0.61
C TRP A 213 -13.86 4.40 1.44
N GLU A 214 -14.88 5.20 1.68
CA GLU A 214 -16.16 4.71 2.18
C GLU A 214 -16.94 4.01 1.06
N TYR A 215 -17.49 2.82 1.34
CA TYR A 215 -18.39 2.11 0.44
C TYR A 215 -19.75 1.83 1.12
N PRO A 216 -20.89 1.86 0.40
CA PRO A 216 -21.03 2.48 -0.93
C PRO A 216 -20.66 3.97 -0.88
N ALA A 217 -20.25 4.51 -2.04
CA ALA A 217 -19.98 5.94 -2.18
C ALA A 217 -21.22 6.77 -1.79
N LYS A 218 -20.96 7.93 -1.16
CA LYS A 218 -21.98 8.89 -0.69
C LYS A 218 -22.25 9.96 -1.75
#